data_AF-A0A947F103-F1
#
_entry.id   AF-A0A947F103-F1
#
_cell.length_a   1.000
_cell.length_b   1.000
_cell.length_c   1.000
_cell.angle_alpha   90.00
_cell.angle_beta   90.00
_cell.angle_gamma   90.00
#
_symmetry.space_group_name_H-M   'P 1'
#
loop_
_entity.id
_entity.type
_entity.pdbx_description
1 polymer ?
#
loop_
_entity_poly.entity_id
_entity_poly.type
_entity_poly.pdbx_seq_one_letter_code
_entity_poly.pdbx_strand_id
1 'polypeptide(L)'
;MAAHDLDKWRRPLYEAGLIGQYKDHGIGYGNLSVRRGSGNLFLISGTQTGHLPHTDEQHYCLVMDCDIRNNIVRCSGPIQASSEAMTHGAIYALGDAIGAVVHVHSAELWHTY
;
A
#
# COMPACT_ATOMS: atom_id res chain seq x y z
N MET A 1 4.18 -15.96 0.24
CA MET A 1 4.99 -15.51 1.39
C MET A 1 4.78 -14.02 1.66
N ALA A 2 5.31 -13.09 0.86
CA ALA A 2 5.15 -11.64 1.13
C ALA A 2 3.71 -11.11 1.05
N ALA A 3 2.91 -11.57 0.07
CA ALA A 3 1.49 -11.18 -0.03
C ALA A 3 0.69 -11.64 1.18
N HIS A 4 0.96 -12.85 1.68
CA HIS A 4 0.34 -13.38 2.89
C HIS A 4 0.75 -12.58 4.14
N ASP A 5 2.01 -12.15 4.25
CA ASP A 5 2.46 -11.29 5.35
C ASP A 5 1.76 -9.92 5.29
N LEU A 6 1.62 -9.33 4.11
CA LEU A 6 0.85 -8.08 3.94
C LEU A 6 -0.62 -8.30 4.33
N ASP A 7 -1.27 -9.36 3.87
CA ASP A 7 -2.67 -9.63 4.22
C ASP A 7 -2.85 -9.80 5.74
N LYS A 8 -1.92 -10.52 6.40
CA LYS A 8 -1.90 -10.69 7.86
C LYS A 8 -1.91 -9.36 8.60
N TRP A 9 -1.15 -8.37 8.13
CA TRP A 9 -1.12 -7.02 8.74
C TRP A 9 -2.27 -6.12 8.28
N ARG A 10 -2.80 -6.34 7.07
CA ARG A 10 -3.92 -5.60 6.52
C ARG A 10 -5.22 -5.90 7.26
N ARG A 11 -5.46 -7.16 7.66
CA ARG A 11 -6.68 -7.60 8.35
C ARG A 11 -7.03 -6.78 9.61
N PRO A 12 -6.14 -6.64 10.62
CA PRO A 12 -6.48 -5.84 11.81
C PRO A 12 -6.69 -4.36 11.49
N LEU A 13 -6.02 -3.81 10.47
CA LEU A 13 -6.24 -2.43 10.01
C LEU A 13 -7.60 -2.27 9.33
N TYR A 14 -8.03 -3.28 8.56
CA TYR A 14 -9.36 -3.31 7.96
C TYR A 14 -10.45 -3.44 9.02
N GLU A 15 -10.27 -4.36 9.98
CA GLU A 15 -11.19 -4.56 11.11
C GLU A 15 -11.32 -3.29 11.97
N ALA A 16 -10.22 -2.53 12.13
CA ALA A 16 -10.21 -1.25 12.82
C ALA A 16 -10.76 -0.07 11.98
N GLY A 17 -11.16 -0.28 10.71
CA GLY A 17 -11.64 0.78 9.83
C GLY A 17 -10.57 1.77 9.38
N LEU A 18 -9.29 1.39 9.45
CA LEU A 18 -8.13 2.19 9.05
C LEU A 18 -7.73 1.98 7.57
N ILE A 19 -8.11 0.83 7.03
CA ILE A 19 -8.11 0.48 5.60
C ILE A 19 -9.52 0.05 5.25
N GLY A 20 -10.05 0.50 4.12
CA GLY A 20 -11.45 0.24 3.83
C GLY A 20 -11.94 0.89 2.55
N GLN A 21 -13.25 1.12 2.48
CA GLN A 21 -13.89 1.83 1.38
C GLN A 21 -14.93 2.79 1.92
N TYR A 22 -14.94 4.01 1.41
CA TYR A 22 -16.05 4.94 1.60
C TYR A 22 -17.24 4.45 0.77
N LYS A 23 -18.19 3.76 1.42
CA LYS A 23 -19.30 3.06 0.74
C LYS A 23 -20.11 3.98 -0.18
N ASP A 24 -20.33 5.22 0.22
CA ASP A 24 -21.14 6.19 -0.52
C ASP A 24 -20.49 6.62 -1.85
N HIS A 25 -19.18 6.44 -1.99
CA HIS A 25 -18.41 6.85 -3.17
C HIS A 25 -17.71 5.69 -3.89
N GLY A 26 -17.68 4.50 -3.29
CA GLY A 26 -16.94 3.35 -3.82
C GLY A 26 -15.41 3.52 -3.83
N ILE A 27 -14.88 4.51 -3.10
CA ILE A 27 -13.44 4.84 -3.10
C ILE A 27 -12.74 4.09 -1.97
N GLY A 28 -11.73 3.28 -2.31
CA GLY A 28 -10.88 2.59 -1.34
C GLY A 28 -9.92 3.56 -0.65
N TYR A 29 -9.62 3.32 0.61
CA TYR A 29 -8.63 4.07 1.37
C TYR A 29 -7.68 3.17 2.13
N GLY A 30 -6.51 3.71 2.44
CA GLY A 30 -5.43 3.00 3.11
C GLY A 30 -4.77 1.93 2.24
N ASN A 31 -3.50 1.69 2.48
CA ASN A 31 -2.70 0.70 1.76
C ASN A 31 -1.41 0.39 2.54
N LEU A 32 -0.72 -0.64 2.10
CA LEU A 32 0.52 -1.07 2.74
C LEU A 32 1.45 -1.70 1.73
N SER A 33 2.75 -1.57 1.99
CA SER A 33 3.79 -2.21 1.21
C SER A 33 4.89 -2.77 2.09
N VAL A 34 5.62 -3.74 1.53
CA VAL A 34 6.82 -4.31 2.13
C VAL A 34 7.96 -4.29 1.11
N ARG A 35 9.14 -3.86 1.55
CA ARG A 35 10.34 -3.84 0.73
C ARG A 35 10.74 -5.26 0.31
N ARG A 36 11.27 -5.38 -0.91
CA ARG A 36 11.77 -6.63 -1.48
C ARG A 36 13.22 -6.42 -1.92
N GLY A 37 14.16 -6.49 -0.98
CA GLY A 37 15.59 -6.27 -1.24
C GLY A 37 16.01 -4.82 -1.00
N SER A 38 16.88 -4.28 -1.84
CA SER A 38 17.41 -2.90 -1.75
C SER A 38 16.73 -1.95 -2.74
N GLY A 39 16.77 -0.64 -2.47
CA GLY A 39 16.20 0.37 -3.37
C GLY A 39 14.68 0.30 -3.50
N ASN A 40 14.12 0.81 -4.59
CA ASN A 40 12.66 0.98 -4.79
C ASN A 40 11.91 -0.29 -5.23
N LEU A 41 12.44 -1.47 -4.91
CA LEU A 41 11.77 -2.74 -5.18
C LEU A 41 10.89 -3.11 -3.97
N PHE A 42 9.57 -3.08 -4.14
CA PHE A 42 8.64 -3.39 -3.05
C PHE A 42 7.31 -3.95 -3.56
N LEU A 43 6.66 -4.77 -2.73
CA LEU A 43 5.31 -5.28 -2.99
C LEU A 43 4.31 -4.37 -2.29
N ILE A 44 3.29 -3.89 -2.99
CA ILE A 44 2.25 -2.98 -2.46
C ILE A 44 0.86 -3.52 -2.76
N SER A 45 -0.11 -3.23 -1.89
CA SER A 45 -1.52 -3.51 -2.17
C SER A 45 -1.98 -2.80 -3.45
N GLY A 46 -2.81 -3.48 -4.22
CA GLY A 46 -3.37 -2.94 -5.45
C GLY A 46 -4.36 -1.80 -5.20
N THR A 47 -4.54 -0.95 -6.21
CA THR A 47 -5.56 0.10 -6.17
C THR A 47 -6.96 -0.48 -5.99
N GLN A 48 -7.84 0.25 -5.30
CA GLN A 48 -9.24 -0.12 -5.08
C GLN A 48 -9.48 -1.48 -4.39
N THR A 49 -8.49 -2.03 -3.69
CA THR A 49 -8.62 -3.28 -2.90
C THR A 49 -9.12 -3.06 -1.47
N GLY A 50 -9.34 -1.81 -1.06
CA GLY A 50 -9.69 -1.45 0.32
C GLY A 50 -10.99 -2.10 0.83
N HIS A 51 -11.95 -2.39 -0.04
CA HIS A 51 -13.23 -3.02 0.32
C HIS A 51 -13.12 -4.50 0.73
N LEU A 52 -12.02 -5.17 0.37
CA LEU A 52 -11.85 -6.61 0.59
C LEU A 52 -11.44 -6.88 2.05
N PRO A 53 -12.11 -7.79 2.79
CA PRO A 53 -11.67 -8.15 4.14
C PRO A 53 -10.38 -8.99 4.13
N HIS A 54 -10.18 -9.77 3.06
CA HIS A 54 -9.01 -10.63 2.87
C HIS A 54 -8.45 -10.43 1.46
N THR A 55 -7.14 -10.58 1.34
CA THR A 55 -6.38 -10.42 0.12
C THR A 55 -5.41 -11.58 -0.07
N ASP A 56 -5.11 -11.88 -1.32
CA ASP A 56 -4.15 -12.90 -1.77
C ASP A 56 -3.19 -12.27 -2.79
N GLU A 57 -2.32 -13.07 -3.41
CA GLU A 57 -1.35 -12.61 -4.41
C GLU A 57 -1.97 -11.80 -5.56
N GLN A 58 -3.25 -12.02 -5.90
CA GLN A 58 -3.93 -11.31 -7.00
C GLN A 58 -4.22 -9.84 -6.67
N HIS A 59 -4.13 -9.49 -5.39
CA HIS A 59 -4.46 -8.16 -4.87
C HIS A 59 -3.21 -7.31 -4.59
N TYR A 60 -2.04 -7.77 -5.01
CA TYR A 60 -0.77 -7.06 -4.82
C TYR A 60 -0.04 -6.84 -6.13
N CYS A 61 0.78 -5.79 -6.16
CA CYS A 61 1.59 -5.39 -7.30
C CYS A 61 3.04 -5.21 -6.87
N LEU A 62 3.99 -5.70 -7.66
CA LEU A 62 5.41 -5.44 -7.45
C LEU A 62 5.77 -4.12 -8.11
N VAL A 63 6.16 -3.13 -7.31
CA VAL A 63 6.80 -1.91 -7.79
C VAL A 63 8.29 -2.19 -7.94
N MET A 64 8.80 -1.96 -9.14
CA MET A 64 10.21 -2.18 -9.48
C MET A 64 11.01 -0.88 -9.42
N ASP A 65 10.34 0.25 -9.66
CA ASP A 65 10.97 1.57 -9.65
C ASP A 65 9.94 2.69 -9.47
N CYS A 66 10.40 3.78 -8.84
CA CYS A 66 9.67 5.03 -8.66
C CYS A 66 10.57 6.19 -9.10
N ASP A 67 10.28 6.75 -10.27
CA ASP A 67 10.91 7.98 -10.75
C ASP A 67 10.10 9.18 -10.26
N ILE A 68 10.50 9.69 -9.09
CA ILE A 68 9.84 10.80 -8.40
C ILE A 68 9.87 12.08 -9.25
N ARG A 69 10.97 12.33 -9.97
CA ARG A 69 11.13 13.57 -10.74
C ARG A 69 10.17 13.63 -11.92
N ASN A 70 9.95 12.49 -12.58
CA ASN A 70 9.07 12.40 -13.74
C ASN A 70 7.65 11.93 -13.40
N ASN A 71 7.34 11.71 -12.12
CA ASN A 71 6.06 11.17 -11.66
C ASN A 71 5.68 9.83 -12.33
N ILE A 72 6.64 8.90 -12.43
CA ILE A 72 6.44 7.57 -13.05
C ILE A 72 6.65 6.46 -12.02
N VAL A 73 5.67 5.55 -11.92
CA VAL A 73 5.79 4.29 -11.18
C VAL A 73 5.86 3.13 -12.17
N ARG A 74 6.90 2.32 -12.10
CA ARG A 74 7.04 1.09 -12.90
C ARG A 74 6.67 -0.09 -12.02
N CYS A 75 5.60 -0.78 -12.37
CA CYS A 75 5.09 -1.89 -11.58
C CYS A 75 4.64 -3.05 -12.47
N SER A 76 4.57 -4.24 -11.89
CA SER A 76 4.17 -5.48 -12.55
C SER A 76 3.40 -6.34 -11.58
N GLY A 77 2.33 -6.95 -12.05
CA GLY A 77 1.47 -7.81 -11.24
C GLY A 77 0.08 -7.94 -11.83
N PRO A 78 -0.77 -8.76 -11.20
CA PRO A 78 -2.15 -9.01 -11.62
C PRO A 78 -3.07 -7.79 -11.46
N ILE A 79 -2.63 -6.77 -10.72
CA ILE A 79 -3.39 -5.56 -10.44
C ILE A 79 -2.47 -4.33 -10.53
N GLN A 80 -3.04 -3.17 -10.86
CA GLN A 80 -2.34 -1.91 -10.76
C GLN A 80 -1.98 -1.61 -9.29
N ALA A 81 -0.77 -1.12 -9.05
CA ALA A 81 -0.35 -0.66 -7.74
C ALA A 81 -1.28 0.42 -7.16
N SER A 82 -1.30 0.56 -5.83
CA SER A 82 -1.98 1.69 -5.17
C SER A 82 -1.62 3.02 -5.85
N SER A 83 -2.59 3.94 -5.92
CA SER A 83 -2.37 5.32 -6.38
C SER A 83 -1.29 6.05 -5.58
N GLU A 84 -1.02 5.60 -4.35
CA GLU A 84 -0.02 6.18 -3.45
C GLU A 84 1.34 5.46 -3.50
N ALA A 85 1.56 4.58 -4.48
CA ALA A 85 2.83 3.86 -4.63
C ALA A 85 4.04 4.78 -4.72
N MET A 86 3.90 5.97 -5.32
CA MET A 86 4.99 6.96 -5.38
C MET A 86 5.41 7.44 -3.99
N THR A 87 4.46 7.67 -3.09
CA THR A 87 4.73 8.06 -1.69
C THR A 87 5.51 6.97 -0.97
N HIS A 88 5.15 5.69 -1.18
CA HIS A 88 5.90 4.56 -0.60
C HIS A 88 7.32 4.49 -1.14
N GLY A 89 7.50 4.67 -2.46
CA GLY A 89 8.83 4.74 -3.09
C GLY A 89 9.68 5.89 -2.55
N ALA A 90 9.10 7.07 -2.36
CA ALA A 90 9.79 8.22 -1.77
C ALA A 90 10.23 7.95 -0.32
N ILE A 91 9.39 7.30 0.48
CA ILE A 91 9.74 6.90 1.85
C ILE A 91 10.85 5.86 1.85
N TYR A 92 10.77 4.84 0.97
CA TYR A 92 11.82 3.84 0.85
C TYR A 92 13.16 4.42 0.39
N ALA A 93 13.17 5.52 -0.38
CA ALA A 93 14.38 6.22 -0.79
C ALA A 93 15.10 6.94 0.38
N LEU A 94 14.44 7.14 1.54
CA LEU A 94 15.06 7.77 2.72
C LEU A 94 16.07 6.86 3.43
N GLY A 95 15.98 5.54 3.23
CA GLY A 95 16.97 4.61 3.78
C GLY A 95 16.54 3.16 3.78
N ASP A 96 17.53 2.26 3.70
CA ASP A 96 17.31 0.81 3.63
C ASP A 96 16.77 0.20 4.93
N ALA A 97 16.87 0.91 6.06
CA ALA A 97 16.28 0.49 7.33
C ALA A 97 14.74 0.45 7.30
N ILE A 98 14.10 1.14 6.35
CA ILE A 98 12.64 1.16 6.21
C ILE A 98 12.21 -0.09 5.44
N GLY A 99 11.68 -1.09 6.17
CA GLY A 99 11.27 -2.38 5.60
C GLY A 99 9.81 -2.47 5.15
N ALA A 100 8.95 -1.59 5.65
CA ALA A 100 7.52 -1.56 5.33
C ALA A 100 6.96 -0.14 5.49
N VAL A 101 5.88 0.16 4.77
CA VAL A 101 5.13 1.41 4.87
C VAL A 101 3.65 1.08 4.94
N VAL A 102 2.94 1.69 5.88
CA VAL A 102 1.50 1.58 6.05
C VAL A 102 0.90 2.97 6.00
N HIS A 103 -0.05 3.17 5.08
CA HIS A 103 -0.86 4.37 4.99
C HIS A 103 -2.28 4.03 5.43
N VAL A 104 -2.85 4.83 6.33
CA VAL A 104 -4.17 4.61 6.91
C VAL A 104 -4.98 5.89 6.89
N HIS A 105 -6.30 5.76 6.92
CA HIS A 105 -7.19 6.89 7.13
C HIS A 105 -7.83 6.75 8.51
N SER A 106 -7.64 7.75 9.36
CA SER A 106 -8.29 7.84 10.67
C SER A 106 -8.80 9.24 10.88
N ALA A 107 -10.13 9.39 10.91
CA ALA A 107 -10.76 10.69 11.19
C ALA A 107 -10.42 11.17 12.61
N GLU A 108 -10.31 10.23 13.58
CA GLU A 108 -9.93 10.55 14.95
C GLU A 108 -8.53 11.19 15.00
N LEU A 109 -7.52 10.57 14.37
CA LEU A 109 -6.17 11.13 14.34
C LEU A 109 -6.15 12.48 13.61
N TRP A 110 -6.87 12.59 12.49
CA TRP A 110 -6.94 13.80 11.67
C TRP A 110 -7.54 15.01 12.41
N HIS A 111 -8.47 14.77 13.33
CA HIS A 111 -9.09 15.84 14.12
C HIS A 111 -8.41 16.10 15.47
N THR A 112 -7.43 15.26 15.84
CA THR A 112 -6.72 15.36 17.13
C THR A 112 -5.38 16.10 17.02
N TYR A 113 -4.63 15.90 15.94
CA TYR A 113 -3.29 16.44 15.71
C TYR A 113 -3.27 17.36 14.49
#